data_AF-A0A264VU22-F1
#
_entry.id   AF-A0A264VU22-F1
#
_cell.length_a   1.000
_cell.length_b   1.000
_cell.length_c   1.000
_cell.angle_alpha   90.00
_cell.angle_beta   90.00
_cell.angle_gamma   90.00
#
_symmetry.space_group_name_H-M   'P 1'
#
loop_
_entity.id
_entity.type
_entity.pdbx_description
1 polymer ?
#
loop_
_entity_poly.entity_id
_entity_poly.type
_entity_poly.pdbx_seq_one_letter_code
_entity_poly.pdbx_strand_id
1 'polypeptide(L)'
;MNFSTENKISILKITYLILVIFGVIAFFSHFILVSGIFFWLSCVISLYHEKDLILKFVKSRLVVNFYNLFILFISGIIALKGLSFILDIEEDKFKFAPIILSVPISIFIAWFIVLSACLISFVIIPATLIFKIISDRAYDWVSNTKFIRLIRNSVYIMVFITPFIFIIALAFPILVKIAILSDASFISDCGEKNLETVYLRINTKECYEYSPWFYLNEPIKIESNAKIN
;
A
#
# COMPACT_ATOMS: atom_id res chain seq x y z
N MET A 1 -10.38 -37.61 13.14
CA MET A 1 -10.44 -37.73 11.67
C MET A 1 -9.13 -38.33 11.19
N ASN A 2 -9.14 -39.62 10.82
CA ASN A 2 -7.97 -40.33 10.30
C ASN A 2 -7.70 -39.88 8.86
N PHE A 3 -6.67 -39.05 8.67
CA PHE A 3 -6.12 -38.79 7.34
C PHE A 3 -5.51 -40.09 6.80
N SER A 4 -6.12 -40.64 5.75
CA SER A 4 -5.67 -41.83 5.02
C SER A 4 -4.17 -41.79 4.73
N THR A 5 -3.50 -42.93 4.92
CA THR A 5 -2.06 -43.16 4.67
C THR A 5 -1.64 -42.81 3.24
N GLU A 6 -2.53 -42.88 2.26
CA GLU A 6 -2.26 -42.44 0.88
C GLU A 6 -2.07 -40.93 0.75
N ASN A 7 -2.84 -40.12 1.49
CA ASN A 7 -2.71 -38.66 1.47
C ASN A 7 -1.37 -38.21 2.09
N LYS A 8 -0.87 -38.92 3.11
CA LYS A 8 0.44 -38.65 3.70
C LYS A 8 1.58 -38.90 2.70
N ILE A 9 1.50 -39.97 1.91
CA ILE A 9 2.52 -40.30 0.91
C ILE A 9 2.48 -39.31 -0.27
N SER A 10 1.29 -38.86 -0.67
CA SER A 10 1.12 -37.82 -1.70
C SER A 10 1.73 -36.48 -1.27
N ILE A 11 1.46 -36.02 -0.04
CA ILE A 11 2.03 -34.78 0.50
C ILE A 11 3.55 -34.88 0.63
N LEU A 12 4.07 -36.03 1.06
CA LEU A 12 5.52 -36.26 1.18
C LEU A 12 6.22 -36.20 -0.19
N LYS A 13 5.62 -36.79 -1.23
CA LYS A 13 6.14 -36.76 -2.61
C LYS A 13 6.12 -35.35 -3.19
N ILE A 14 5.06 -34.58 -2.92
CA ILE A 14 4.96 -33.17 -3.34
C ILE A 14 6.03 -32.33 -2.62
N THR A 15 6.21 -32.54 -1.31
CA THR A 15 7.20 -31.81 -0.51
C THR A 15 8.63 -32.14 -0.96
N TYR A 16 8.90 -33.41 -1.32
CA TYR A 16 10.19 -33.85 -1.87
C TYR A 16 10.45 -33.28 -3.27
N LEU A 17 9.46 -33.29 -4.16
CA LEU A 17 9.59 -32.71 -5.51
C LEU A 17 9.87 -31.20 -5.44
N ILE A 18 9.18 -30.51 -4.53
CA ILE A 18 9.41 -29.09 -4.24
C ILE A 18 10.86 -28.88 -3.76
N LEU A 19 11.34 -29.68 -2.80
CA LEU A 19 12.72 -29.64 -2.32
C LEU A 19 13.78 -29.88 -3.41
N VAL A 20 13.52 -30.81 -4.34
CA VAL A 20 14.44 -31.12 -5.45
C VAL A 20 14.48 -29.99 -6.47
N ILE A 21 13.33 -29.45 -6.89
CA ILE A 21 13.27 -28.29 -7.81
C ILE A 21 13.99 -27.09 -7.17
N PHE A 22 13.81 -26.89 -5.86
CA PHE A 22 14.49 -25.81 -5.14
C PHE A 22 15.99 -26.02 -4.96
N GLY A 23 16.45 -27.27 -4.75
CA GLY A 23 17.88 -27.61 -4.74
C GLY A 23 18.55 -27.31 -6.08
N VAL A 24 17.85 -27.54 -7.20
CA VAL A 24 18.32 -27.21 -8.54
C VAL A 24 18.40 -25.68 -8.74
N ILE A 25 17.42 -24.90 -8.28
CA ILE A 25 17.46 -23.42 -8.42
C ILE A 25 18.54 -22.78 -7.52
N ALA A 26 18.78 -23.33 -6.33
CA ALA A 26 19.84 -22.87 -5.43
C ALA A 26 21.26 -23.11 -6.00
N PHE A 27 21.42 -24.13 -6.84
CA PHE A 27 22.69 -24.46 -7.51
C PHE A 27 23.11 -23.41 -8.57
N PHE A 28 22.15 -22.67 -9.15
CA PHE A 28 22.41 -21.64 -10.18
C PHE A 28 22.59 -20.23 -9.61
N SER A 29 23.21 -20.09 -8.42
CA SER A 29 23.57 -18.79 -7.81
C SER A 29 22.39 -17.87 -7.42
N HIS A 30 21.14 -18.32 -7.55
CA HIS A 30 19.93 -17.57 -7.17
C HIS A 30 19.46 -17.85 -5.73
N PHE A 31 20.38 -18.16 -4.81
CA PHE A 31 20.07 -18.46 -3.41
C PHE A 31 19.23 -17.37 -2.73
N ILE A 32 19.46 -16.10 -3.07
CA ILE A 32 18.69 -14.96 -2.56
C ILE A 32 17.22 -14.99 -3.01
N LEU A 33 16.95 -15.36 -4.27
CA LEU A 33 15.58 -15.48 -4.77
C LEU A 33 14.84 -16.66 -4.12
N VAL A 34 15.52 -17.81 -4.01
CA VAL A 34 14.94 -19.00 -3.37
C VAL A 34 14.63 -18.74 -1.90
N SER A 35 15.59 -18.22 -1.14
CA SER A 35 15.38 -17.85 0.27
C SER A 35 14.30 -16.79 0.43
N GLY A 36 14.22 -15.80 -0.46
CA GLY A 36 13.15 -14.79 -0.48
C GLY A 36 11.76 -15.39 -0.68
N ILE A 37 11.61 -16.34 -1.62
CA ILE A 37 10.35 -17.04 -1.87
C ILE A 37 9.94 -17.89 -0.66
N PHE A 38 10.87 -18.64 -0.06
CA PHE A 38 10.60 -19.43 1.15
C PHE A 38 10.21 -18.56 2.34
N PHE A 39 10.91 -17.45 2.53
CA PHE A 39 10.59 -16.49 3.58
C PHE A 39 9.19 -15.91 3.38
N TRP A 40 8.85 -15.50 2.14
CA TRP A 40 7.52 -14.99 1.81
C TRP A 40 6.42 -16.04 2.00
N LEU A 41 6.62 -17.27 1.52
CA LEU A 41 5.67 -18.39 1.73
C LEU A 41 5.48 -18.69 3.22
N SER A 42 6.55 -18.67 4.01
CA SER A 42 6.47 -18.87 5.46
C SER A 42 5.65 -17.75 6.14
N CYS A 43 5.79 -16.51 5.67
CA CYS A 43 4.95 -15.39 6.12
C CYS A 43 3.47 -15.66 5.79
N VAL A 44 3.16 -16.10 4.57
CA VAL A 44 1.78 -16.42 4.16
C VAL A 44 1.17 -17.51 5.05
N ILE A 45 1.90 -18.58 5.32
CA ILE A 45 1.44 -19.68 6.20
C ILE A 45 1.17 -19.15 7.62
N SER A 46 2.06 -18.32 8.15
CA SER A 46 1.94 -17.74 9.49
C SER A 46 0.72 -16.83 9.60
N LEU A 47 0.48 -15.99 8.59
CA LEU A 47 -0.71 -15.15 8.49
C LEU A 47 -2.00 -15.96 8.32
N TYR A 48 -1.95 -17.06 7.55
CA TYR A 48 -3.11 -17.93 7.35
C TYR A 48 -3.57 -18.58 8.65
N HIS A 49 -2.64 -19.01 9.50
CA HIS A 49 -2.96 -19.61 10.79
C HIS A 49 -3.70 -18.63 11.73
N GLU A 50 -3.41 -17.33 11.61
CA GLU A 50 -3.96 -16.27 12.45
C GLU A 50 -5.01 -15.40 11.72
N LYS A 51 -5.52 -15.88 10.59
CA LYS A 51 -6.39 -15.11 9.68
C LYS A 51 -7.62 -14.55 10.39
N ASP A 52 -8.25 -15.30 11.28
CA ASP A 52 -9.48 -14.88 11.94
C ASP A 52 -9.23 -13.75 12.93
N LEU A 53 -8.10 -13.78 13.63
CA LEU A 53 -7.68 -12.71 14.54
C LEU A 53 -7.38 -11.44 13.76
N ILE A 54 -6.63 -11.55 12.67
CA ILE A 54 -6.27 -10.41 11.80
C ILE A 54 -7.52 -9.82 11.15
N LEU A 55 -8.39 -10.64 10.56
CA LEU A 55 -9.63 -10.19 9.93
C LEU A 55 -10.57 -9.51 10.94
N LYS A 56 -10.69 -10.06 12.15
CA LYS A 56 -11.50 -9.46 13.20
C LYS A 56 -10.94 -8.11 13.65
N PHE A 57 -9.61 -7.98 13.70
CA PHE A 57 -8.94 -6.72 14.03
C PHE A 57 -9.17 -5.66 12.93
N VAL A 58 -8.88 -6.00 11.66
CA VAL A 58 -9.02 -5.09 10.53
C VAL A 58 -10.48 -4.65 10.31
N LYS A 59 -11.44 -5.56 10.51
CA LYS A 59 -12.88 -5.26 10.42
C LYS A 59 -13.45 -4.61 11.68
N SER A 60 -12.64 -4.39 12.71
CA SER A 60 -13.14 -3.74 13.92
C SER A 60 -13.60 -2.33 13.61
N ARG A 61 -14.72 -1.90 14.22
CA ARG A 61 -15.27 -0.56 14.03
C ARG A 61 -14.25 0.53 14.32
N LEU A 62 -13.38 0.30 15.31
CA LEU A 62 -12.30 1.21 15.67
C LEU A 62 -11.30 1.38 14.52
N VAL A 63 -10.80 0.28 13.95
CA VAL A 63 -9.80 0.35 12.86
C VAL A 63 -10.41 0.95 11.60
N VAL A 64 -11.63 0.56 11.23
CA VAL A 64 -12.32 1.09 10.04
C VAL A 64 -12.58 2.59 10.19
N ASN A 65 -13.09 3.02 11.35
CA ASN A 65 -13.32 4.45 11.60
C ASN A 65 -12.01 5.24 11.65
N PHE A 66 -10.97 4.66 12.24
CA PHE A 66 -9.66 5.31 12.29
C PHE A 66 -9.08 5.51 10.88
N TYR A 67 -9.17 4.49 10.04
CA TYR A 67 -8.75 4.58 8.64
C TYR A 67 -9.56 5.62 7.87
N ASN A 68 -10.89 5.56 7.96
CA ASN A 68 -11.76 6.45 7.19
C ASN A 68 -11.69 7.91 7.64
N LEU A 69 -11.59 8.17 8.94
CA LEU A 69 -11.64 9.53 9.47
C LEU A 69 -10.26 10.18 9.56
N PHE A 70 -9.23 9.44 9.97
CA PHE A 70 -7.91 10.04 10.19
C PHE A 70 -6.99 9.79 9.02
N ILE A 71 -6.83 8.52 8.60
CA ILE A 71 -5.85 8.19 7.56
C ILE A 71 -6.27 8.78 6.21
N LEU A 72 -7.53 8.59 5.78
CA LEU A 72 -8.02 9.17 4.53
C LEU A 72 -8.02 10.70 4.57
N PHE A 73 -8.45 11.31 5.67
CA PHE A 73 -8.46 12.77 5.79
C PHE A 73 -7.05 13.37 5.70
N ILE A 74 -6.09 12.85 6.46
CA ILE A 74 -4.69 13.30 6.41
C ILE A 74 -4.10 13.06 5.03
N SER A 75 -4.40 11.91 4.41
CA SER A 75 -3.92 11.62 3.06
C SER A 75 -4.46 12.60 2.01
N GLY A 76 -5.72 13.06 2.16
CA GLY A 76 -6.30 14.08 1.28
C GLY A 76 -5.62 15.44 1.45
N ILE A 77 -5.31 15.85 2.68
CA ILE A 77 -4.55 17.09 2.94
C ILE A 77 -3.15 17.01 2.33
N ILE A 78 -2.46 15.88 2.50
CA ILE A 78 -1.13 15.66 1.92
C ILE A 78 -1.21 15.68 0.39
N ALA A 79 -2.23 15.05 -0.20
CA ALA A 79 -2.45 15.04 -1.65
C ALA A 79 -2.67 16.45 -2.19
N LEU A 80 -3.56 17.23 -1.55
CA LEU A 80 -3.89 18.60 -1.97
C LEU A 80 -2.66 19.51 -1.91
N LYS A 81 -1.98 19.54 -0.75
CA LYS A 81 -0.79 20.38 -0.56
C LYS A 81 0.38 19.92 -1.43
N GLY A 82 0.56 18.61 -1.58
CA GLY A 82 1.61 18.04 -2.41
C GLY A 82 1.41 18.38 -3.89
N LEU A 83 0.18 18.26 -4.41
CA LEU A 83 -0.15 18.64 -5.78
C LEU A 83 0.04 20.14 -6.02
N SER A 84 -0.50 20.98 -5.13
CA SER A 84 -0.38 22.44 -5.23
C SER A 84 1.10 22.88 -5.23
N PHE A 85 1.91 22.29 -4.34
CA PHE A 85 3.34 22.60 -4.26
C PHE A 85 4.14 22.14 -5.48
N ILE A 86 3.88 20.95 -6.02
CA ILE A 86 4.64 20.39 -7.15
C ILE A 86 4.26 21.07 -8.48
N LEU A 87 2.98 21.40 -8.66
CA LEU A 87 2.43 21.87 -9.94
C LEU A 87 2.19 23.39 -9.98
N ASP A 88 2.39 24.08 -8.87
CA ASP A 88 2.13 25.53 -8.73
C ASP A 88 0.69 25.92 -9.11
N ILE A 89 -0.27 25.05 -8.78
CA ILE A 89 -1.72 25.25 -8.99
C ILE A 89 -2.36 25.66 -7.66
N GLU A 90 -3.23 26.67 -7.69
CA GLU A 90 -4.01 27.09 -6.51
C GLU A 90 -4.88 25.93 -5.97
N GLU A 91 -4.91 25.75 -4.65
CA GLU A 91 -5.61 24.63 -4.00
C GLU A 91 -7.11 24.55 -4.36
N ASP A 92 -7.76 25.68 -4.64
CA ASP A 92 -9.19 25.77 -4.97
C ASP A 92 -9.54 25.24 -6.37
N LYS A 93 -8.53 25.04 -7.23
CA LYS A 93 -8.71 24.49 -8.58
C LYS A 93 -8.78 22.97 -8.60
N PHE A 94 -8.35 22.31 -7.52
CA PHE A 94 -8.43 20.87 -7.38
C PHE A 94 -9.76 20.44 -6.78
N LYS A 95 -10.49 19.55 -7.46
CA LYS A 95 -11.77 18.99 -6.95
C LYS A 95 -11.66 17.49 -6.73
N PHE A 96 -11.15 16.75 -7.71
CA PHE A 96 -11.12 15.30 -7.74
C PHE A 96 -9.70 14.73 -7.58
N ALA A 97 -8.67 15.42 -8.07
CA ALA A 97 -7.30 14.92 -8.03
C ALA A 97 -6.81 14.58 -6.59
N PRO A 98 -7.05 15.41 -5.57
CA PRO A 98 -6.62 15.10 -4.20
C PRO A 98 -7.36 13.91 -3.62
N ILE A 99 -8.63 13.71 -3.98
CA ILE A 99 -9.44 12.56 -3.52
C ILE A 99 -8.90 11.27 -4.15
N ILE A 100 -8.59 11.28 -5.44
CA ILE A 100 -8.03 10.12 -6.13
C ILE A 100 -6.66 9.75 -5.56
N LEU A 101 -5.79 10.74 -5.33
CA LEU A 101 -4.45 10.53 -4.76
C LEU A 101 -4.45 10.23 -3.26
N SER A 102 -5.52 10.59 -2.54
CA SER A 102 -5.66 10.25 -1.12
C SER A 102 -5.59 8.73 -0.89
N VAL A 103 -6.11 7.93 -1.82
CA VAL A 103 -6.14 6.46 -1.70
C VAL A 103 -4.74 5.82 -1.73
N PRO A 104 -3.87 6.04 -2.73
CA PRO A 104 -2.52 5.50 -2.68
C PRO A 104 -1.72 6.08 -1.50
N ILE A 105 -1.89 7.36 -1.15
CA ILE A 105 -1.21 7.98 -0.02
C ILE A 105 -1.68 7.36 1.32
N SER A 106 -2.96 7.07 1.49
CA SER A 106 -3.50 6.44 2.70
C SER A 106 -2.95 5.03 2.88
N ILE A 107 -2.74 4.30 1.78
CA ILE A 107 -2.09 2.99 1.80
C ILE A 107 -0.63 3.11 2.27
N PHE A 108 0.14 4.11 1.80
CA PHE A 108 1.48 4.37 2.31
C PHE A 108 1.49 4.70 3.81
N ILE A 109 0.58 5.55 4.27
CA ILE A 109 0.46 5.89 5.71
C ILE A 109 0.12 4.64 6.54
N ALA A 110 -0.85 3.84 6.10
CA ALA A 110 -1.20 2.60 6.76
C ALA A 110 -0.01 1.62 6.83
N TRP A 111 0.78 1.53 5.76
CA TRP A 111 2.02 0.76 5.75
C TRP A 111 3.05 1.29 6.75
N PHE A 112 3.23 2.61 6.87
CA PHE A 112 4.10 3.21 7.90
C PHE A 112 3.64 2.90 9.34
N ILE A 113 2.33 2.82 9.58
CA ILE A 113 1.79 2.42 10.88
C ILE A 113 2.13 0.95 11.17
N VAL A 114 1.98 0.06 10.18
CA VAL A 114 2.37 -1.36 10.31
C VAL A 114 3.88 -1.51 10.52
N LEU A 115 4.69 -0.72 9.80
CA LEU A 115 6.15 -0.67 9.99
C LEU A 115 6.50 -0.24 11.42
N SER A 116 5.81 0.77 11.96
CA SER A 116 6.01 1.22 13.34
C SER A 116 5.68 0.11 14.35
N ALA A 117 4.59 -0.63 14.13
CA ALA A 117 4.24 -1.80 14.95
C ALA A 117 5.29 -2.92 14.85
N CYS A 118 5.86 -3.13 13.65
CA CYS A 118 6.96 -4.06 13.42
C CYS A 118 8.22 -3.65 14.20
N LEU A 119 8.59 -2.36 14.18
CA LEU A 119 9.71 -1.84 14.97
C LEU A 119 9.50 -2.04 16.47
N ILE A 120 8.30 -1.75 16.96
CA ILE A 120 7.92 -1.99 18.36
C ILE A 120 8.01 -3.49 18.70
N SER A 121 7.68 -4.38 17.75
CA SER A 121 7.74 -5.83 17.97
C SER A 121 9.14 -6.32 18.31
N PHE A 122 10.19 -5.71 17.74
CA PHE A 122 11.58 -6.05 18.03
C PHE A 122 11.99 -5.72 19.47
N VAL A 123 11.27 -4.83 20.16
CA VAL A 123 11.49 -4.51 21.57
C VAL A 123 10.61 -5.39 22.46
N ILE A 124 9.32 -5.48 22.13
CA ILE A 124 8.33 -6.15 22.98
C ILE A 124 8.53 -7.67 23.00
N ILE A 125 8.80 -8.30 21.84
CA ILE A 125 8.91 -9.77 21.78
C ILE A 125 10.09 -10.27 22.60
N PRO A 126 11.32 -9.71 22.50
CA PRO A 126 12.41 -10.10 23.38
C PRO A 126 12.12 -9.81 24.86
N ALA A 127 11.44 -8.70 25.18
CA ALA A 127 11.04 -8.41 26.55
C ALA A 127 10.11 -9.49 27.13
N THR A 128 9.30 -10.17 26.30
CA THR A 128 8.49 -11.30 26.79
C THR A 128 9.33 -12.49 27.25
N LEU A 129 10.58 -12.64 26.79
CA LEU A 129 11.48 -13.71 27.24
C LEU A 129 11.88 -13.56 28.71
N ILE A 130 11.79 -12.36 29.29
CA ILE A 130 12.02 -12.15 30.73
C ILE A 130 11.05 -13.00 31.56
N PHE A 131 9.80 -13.15 31.12
CA PHE A 131 8.82 -13.99 31.81
C PHE A 131 9.19 -15.47 31.77
N LYS A 132 9.95 -15.91 30.76
CA LYS A 132 10.47 -17.29 30.68
C LYS A 132 11.53 -17.57 31.74
N ILE A 133 12.31 -16.55 32.12
CA ILE A 133 13.28 -16.65 33.23
C ILE A 133 12.55 -16.86 34.56
N ILE A 134 11.36 -16.27 34.72
CA ILE A 134 10.54 -16.39 35.94
C ILE A 134 9.82 -17.74 35.98
N SER A 135 9.08 -18.10 34.92
CA SER A 135 8.35 -19.37 34.82
C SER A 135 7.83 -19.58 33.40
N ASP A 136 7.89 -20.82 32.90
CA ASP A 136 7.28 -21.20 31.61
C ASP A 136 5.77 -20.89 31.56
N ARG A 137 5.05 -21.03 32.69
CA ARG A 137 3.61 -20.73 32.76
C ARG A 137 3.33 -19.22 32.59
N ALA A 138 4.20 -18.36 33.14
CA ALA A 138 4.08 -16.92 32.98
C ALA A 138 4.37 -16.51 31.53
N TYR A 139 5.40 -17.11 30.93
CA TYR A 139 5.72 -16.92 29.51
C TYR A 139 4.57 -17.33 28.59
N ASP A 140 3.98 -18.50 28.79
CA ASP A 140 2.87 -19.00 27.98
C ASP A 140 1.62 -18.12 28.11
N TRP A 141 1.36 -17.60 29.31
CA TRP A 141 0.24 -16.69 29.51
C TRP A 141 0.42 -15.36 28.76
N VAL A 142 1.60 -14.74 28.86
CA VAL A 142 1.90 -13.46 28.18
C VAL A 142 1.98 -13.63 26.66
N SER A 143 2.68 -14.67 26.20
CA SER A 143 2.96 -14.90 24.76
C SER A 143 1.73 -15.24 23.94
N ASN A 144 0.68 -15.77 24.59
CA ASN A 144 -0.61 -16.11 23.98
C ASN A 144 -1.65 -15.00 24.04
N THR A 145 -1.35 -13.85 24.67
CA THR A 145 -2.27 -12.70 24.63
C THR A 145 -2.50 -12.23 23.19
N LYS A 146 -3.72 -11.74 22.92
CA LYS A 146 -4.10 -11.23 21.58
C LYS A 146 -3.16 -10.12 21.10
N PHE A 147 -2.72 -9.26 22.01
CA PHE A 147 -1.81 -8.15 21.73
C PHE A 147 -0.44 -8.64 21.25
N ILE A 148 0.20 -9.54 22.01
CA ILE A 148 1.52 -10.09 21.63
C ILE A 148 1.44 -10.88 20.33
N ARG A 149 0.36 -11.65 20.12
CA ARG A 149 0.12 -12.35 18.85
C ARG A 149 -0.02 -11.38 17.67
N LEU A 150 -0.79 -10.30 17.83
CA LEU A 150 -0.96 -9.29 16.78
C LEU A 150 0.36 -8.57 16.46
N ILE A 151 1.12 -8.19 17.49
CA ILE A 151 2.42 -7.52 17.33
C ILE A 151 3.43 -8.43 16.65
N ARG A 152 3.51 -9.71 17.03
CA ARG A 152 4.36 -10.69 16.36
C ARG A 152 3.96 -10.87 14.89
N ASN A 153 2.67 -10.86 14.60
CA ASN A 153 2.19 -10.96 13.23
C ASN A 153 2.45 -9.70 12.40
N SER A 154 2.70 -8.54 13.01
CA SER A 154 2.99 -7.31 12.28
C SER A 154 4.21 -7.43 11.34
N VAL A 155 5.22 -8.22 11.72
CA VAL A 155 6.40 -8.51 10.88
C VAL A 155 5.99 -9.25 9.61
N TYR A 156 5.16 -10.29 9.75
CA TYR A 156 4.69 -11.07 8.61
C TYR A 156 3.75 -10.26 7.71
N ILE A 157 2.87 -9.45 8.32
CA ILE A 157 1.99 -8.52 7.58
C ILE A 157 2.84 -7.53 6.76
N MET A 158 3.88 -6.97 7.39
CA MET A 158 4.79 -6.03 6.75
C MET A 158 5.46 -6.63 5.52
N VAL A 159 6.08 -7.81 5.67
CA VAL A 159 6.75 -8.52 4.57
C VAL A 159 5.77 -8.87 3.44
N PHE A 160 4.55 -9.28 3.80
CA PHE A 160 3.51 -9.63 2.83
C PHE A 160 3.02 -8.41 2.03
N ILE A 161 2.82 -7.26 2.68
CA ILE A 161 2.27 -6.05 2.05
C ILE A 161 3.32 -5.28 1.24
N THR A 162 4.58 -5.29 1.68
CA THR A 162 5.68 -4.53 1.05
C THR A 162 5.76 -4.65 -0.48
N PRO A 163 5.69 -5.83 -1.13
CA PRO A 163 5.72 -5.90 -2.61
C PRO A 163 4.58 -5.12 -3.28
N PHE A 164 3.38 -5.10 -2.68
CA PHE A 164 2.25 -4.34 -3.22
C PHE A 164 2.49 -2.82 -3.12
N ILE A 165 3.14 -2.37 -2.05
CA ILE A 165 3.51 -0.96 -1.87
C ILE A 165 4.52 -0.53 -2.93
N PHE A 166 5.50 -1.38 -3.26
CA PHE A 166 6.44 -1.12 -4.35
C PHE A 166 5.73 -0.95 -5.70
N ILE A 167 4.74 -1.80 -6.00
CA ILE A 167 3.94 -1.69 -7.23
C ILE A 167 3.19 -0.35 -7.26
N ILE A 168 2.57 0.04 -6.14
CA ILE A 168 1.88 1.33 -6.03
C ILE A 168 2.85 2.50 -6.21
N ALA A 169 4.04 2.44 -5.63
CA ALA A 169 5.07 3.46 -5.76
C ALA A 169 5.51 3.64 -7.22
N LEU A 170 5.71 2.54 -7.95
CA LEU A 170 6.06 2.56 -9.37
C LEU A 170 4.92 3.11 -10.24
N ALA A 171 3.67 2.82 -9.88
CA ALA A 171 2.49 3.34 -10.58
C ALA A 171 2.15 4.79 -10.19
N PHE A 172 2.73 5.32 -9.10
CA PHE A 172 2.35 6.60 -8.53
C PHE A 172 2.42 7.79 -9.52
N PRO A 173 3.46 7.95 -10.35
CA PRO A 173 3.50 9.04 -11.34
C PRO A 173 2.34 8.98 -12.35
N ILE A 174 1.94 7.78 -12.75
CA ILE A 174 0.81 7.58 -13.66
C ILE A 174 -0.50 7.94 -12.95
N LEU A 175 -0.66 7.53 -11.69
CA LEU A 175 -1.82 7.88 -10.87
C LEU A 175 -1.94 9.40 -10.69
N VAL A 176 -0.83 10.12 -10.53
CA VAL A 176 -0.81 11.60 -10.46
C VAL A 176 -1.33 12.19 -11.76
N LYS A 177 -0.85 11.74 -12.93
CA LYS A 177 -1.34 12.24 -14.22
C LYS A 177 -2.83 11.98 -14.43
N ILE A 178 -3.30 10.77 -14.09
CA ILE A 178 -4.73 10.42 -14.17
C ILE A 178 -5.55 11.30 -13.23
N ALA A 179 -5.07 11.53 -12.00
CA ALA A 179 -5.74 12.37 -11.03
C ALA A 179 -5.87 13.80 -11.52
N ILE A 180 -4.80 14.40 -12.07
CA ILE A 180 -4.83 15.77 -12.61
C ILE A 180 -5.80 15.89 -13.78
N LEU A 181 -5.81 14.90 -14.69
CA LEU A 181 -6.75 14.87 -15.82
C LEU A 181 -8.22 14.79 -15.38
N SER A 182 -8.51 14.26 -14.19
CA SER A 182 -9.87 14.22 -13.66
C SER A 182 -10.43 15.61 -13.29
N ASP A 183 -9.54 16.58 -13.07
CA ASP A 183 -9.90 17.98 -12.84
C ASP A 183 -9.87 18.83 -14.13
N ALA A 184 -9.37 18.28 -15.24
CA ALA A 184 -9.34 18.95 -16.53
C ALA A 184 -10.72 18.90 -17.23
N SER A 185 -11.05 19.95 -17.98
CA SER A 185 -12.32 20.06 -18.70
C SER A 185 -12.14 20.33 -20.19
N PHE A 186 -13.01 19.73 -21.01
CA PHE A 186 -13.10 19.99 -22.47
C PHE A 186 -13.64 21.38 -22.80
N ILE A 187 -14.34 22.01 -21.85
CA ILE A 187 -14.90 23.35 -21.97
C ILE A 187 -14.23 24.18 -20.88
N SER A 188 -13.42 25.16 -21.28
CA SER A 188 -12.75 26.09 -20.38
C SER A 188 -12.63 27.47 -21.02
N ASP A 189 -12.42 28.49 -20.20
CA ASP A 189 -12.17 29.87 -20.67
C ASP A 189 -10.77 30.06 -21.29
N CYS A 190 -9.96 28.99 -21.34
CA CYS A 190 -8.56 29.04 -21.72
C CYS A 190 -8.33 28.83 -23.22
N GLY A 191 -9.21 28.11 -23.92
CA GLY A 191 -8.97 27.67 -25.30
C GLY A 191 -10.22 27.27 -26.07
N GLU A 192 -10.03 26.93 -27.34
CA GLU A 192 -11.12 26.47 -28.20
C GLU A 192 -11.64 25.10 -27.78
N LYS A 193 -12.95 24.88 -27.96
CA LYS A 193 -13.59 23.62 -27.61
C LYS A 193 -13.22 22.54 -28.63
N ASN A 194 -12.35 21.61 -28.26
CA ASN A 194 -11.99 20.44 -29.05
C ASN A 194 -12.15 19.16 -28.21
N LEU A 195 -12.49 18.04 -28.85
CA LEU A 195 -12.65 16.72 -28.21
C LEU A 195 -11.29 16.05 -27.92
N GLU A 196 -10.22 16.50 -28.57
CA GLU A 196 -8.87 15.98 -28.40
C GLU A 196 -8.07 16.74 -27.32
N THR A 197 -8.55 17.91 -26.90
CA THR A 197 -7.88 18.76 -25.92
C THR A 197 -8.68 18.90 -24.64
N VAL A 198 -8.00 18.88 -23.49
CA VAL A 198 -8.58 19.26 -22.20
C VAL A 198 -7.72 20.32 -21.55
N TYR A 199 -8.38 21.20 -20.81
CA TYR A 199 -7.74 22.33 -20.16
C TYR A 199 -7.88 22.22 -18.65
N LEU A 200 -6.79 22.49 -17.93
CA LEU A 200 -6.78 22.60 -16.48
C LEU A 200 -6.35 24.02 -16.11
N ARG A 201 -7.18 24.72 -15.35
CA ARG A 201 -6.85 26.07 -14.91
C ARG A 201 -5.85 26.01 -13.76
N ILE A 202 -4.73 26.72 -13.92
CA ILE A 202 -3.69 26.84 -12.88
C ILE A 202 -4.08 27.99 -11.96
N ASN A 203 -4.22 29.17 -12.58
CA ASN A 203 -4.45 30.45 -11.92
C ASN A 203 -5.51 31.26 -12.69
N THR A 204 -5.73 32.51 -12.30
CA THR A 204 -6.62 33.42 -13.04
C THR A 204 -6.17 33.68 -14.48
N LYS A 205 -4.85 33.63 -14.74
CA LYS A 205 -4.21 34.02 -16.01
C LYS A 205 -3.64 32.89 -16.85
N GLU A 206 -3.47 31.68 -16.31
CA GLU A 206 -2.72 30.61 -16.96
C GLU A 206 -3.46 29.27 -16.84
N CYS A 207 -3.32 28.44 -17.87
CA CYS A 207 -3.92 27.13 -17.95
C CYS A 207 -2.93 26.10 -18.54
N TYR A 208 -3.11 24.85 -18.17
CA TYR A 208 -2.47 23.71 -18.81
C TYR A 208 -3.38 23.14 -19.90
N GLU A 209 -2.82 22.96 -21.09
CA GLU A 209 -3.46 22.28 -22.20
C GLU A 209 -2.87 20.87 -22.35
N TYR A 210 -3.75 19.87 -22.43
CA TYR A 210 -3.38 18.49 -22.69
C TYR A 210 -3.91 18.08 -24.06
N SER A 211 -3.01 17.81 -25.00
CA SER A 211 -3.33 17.37 -26.36
C SER A 211 -2.33 16.32 -26.87
N PRO A 212 -2.78 15.14 -27.31
CA PRO A 212 -4.10 14.56 -27.08
C PRO A 212 -4.25 14.14 -25.61
N TRP A 213 -5.39 14.41 -25.00
CA TRP A 213 -5.58 14.21 -23.55
C TRP A 213 -5.38 12.76 -23.08
N PHE A 214 -5.54 11.78 -23.97
CA PHE A 214 -5.45 10.35 -23.64
C PHE A 214 -4.02 9.81 -23.56
N TYR A 215 -3.01 10.53 -24.07
CA TYR A 215 -1.62 10.05 -24.06
C TYR A 215 -0.84 10.35 -22.78
N LEU A 216 -1.45 10.99 -21.77
CA LEU A 216 -0.77 11.37 -20.50
C LEU A 216 0.54 12.15 -20.77
N ASN A 217 0.56 12.93 -21.85
CA ASN A 217 1.68 13.78 -22.23
C ASN A 217 1.87 14.91 -21.21
N GLU A 218 3.05 15.52 -21.21
CA GLU A 218 3.28 16.72 -20.42
C GLU A 218 2.41 17.87 -20.95
N PRO A 219 1.75 18.63 -20.05
CA PRO A 219 0.89 19.73 -20.48
C PRO A 219 1.70 20.90 -21.03
N ILE A 220 1.09 21.62 -21.95
CA ILE A 220 1.62 22.90 -22.44
C ILE A 220 0.97 24.02 -21.63
N LYS A 221 1.77 24.98 -21.16
CA LYS A 221 1.27 26.15 -20.44
C LYS A 221 0.79 27.19 -21.46
N ILE A 222 -0.46 27.63 -21.34
CA ILE A 222 -1.09 28.65 -22.18
C ILE A 222 -1.65 29.79 -21.33
N GLU A 223 -1.75 30.98 -21.91
CA GLU A 223 -2.45 32.10 -21.28
C GLU A 223 -3.96 31.94 -21.39
N SER A 224 -4.67 32.38 -20.35
CA SER A 224 -6.12 32.37 -20.30
C SER A 224 -6.69 33.48 -21.20
N ASN A 225 -7.68 33.13 -22.03
CA ASN A 225 -8.43 34.08 -22.86
C ASN A 225 -9.55 34.81 -22.08
N ALA A 226 -9.69 34.54 -20.77
CA ALA A 226 -10.67 35.21 -19.93
C ALA A 226 -10.39 36.72 -19.90
N LYS A 227 -11.28 37.52 -20.50
CA LYS A 227 -11.27 38.98 -20.35
C LYS A 227 -11.43 39.29 -18.85
N ILE A 228 -10.41 39.94 -18.28
CA ILE A 228 -10.49 40.55 -16.96
C ILE A 228 -11.54 41.66 -17.08
N ASN A 229 -12.76 41.39 -16.64
CA ASN A 229 -13.82 42.38 -16.45
C ASN A 229 -13.84 42.80 -14.99
#